data_AF-A0A2A5ARC0-F1
#
_entry.id   AF-A0A2A5ARC0-F1
#
_cell.length_a   1.000
_cell.length_b   1.000
_cell.length_c   1.000
_cell.angle_alpha   90.00
_cell.angle_beta   90.00
_cell.angle_gamma   90.00
#
_symmetry.space_group_name_H-M   'P 1'
#
loop_
_entity.id
_entity.type
_entity.pdbx_description
1 polymer ?
#
loop_
_entity_poly.entity_id
_entity_poly.type
_entity_poly.pdbx_seq_one_letter_code
_entity_poly.pdbx_strand_id
1 'polypeptide(L)'
;MIKKKIFIFLQYRKKYFGIGLLLAIFFGFFGLQIQIEDVLRLSNSIEPIKVILNETNKYPSLGTITPGAISQLSDIRYYKYKFNLPRVTDYPLEDLTLLNQLGKKCQIKKLKLYTDSYDWKYDFSQWLLYKCNHQEYEKPLYFKAHPFGYSYAYLKFLDLSKEKKKKFVWKNIEDFHLKELEKIQIELPFLYKIWKHVGTNTWLSLVDFSSIVILNDYILIPVNKNELARNKVYQIYNRKKYLVYIEDILYEKGMQPFLPKNDYYSVKSFYISWFFQLLSIVIFLIIILLFIYQKYIKFFFKKKLEQQKLIVLQGLTHELRSPITAIKLSLEPFRTEYKTLNIALQKSFLNLSISVEKCFHIIYASHDFLSALNLKSSVINFSNIDSIEKFIQENFDFEDNNFSFECLEDFNLRTDEKWLIICLNNLIDNAFKYGKAPIILRVEIKRKQKIISIIDQGNLLNLDITKLLEPFYRNDNPKHKQESLGLGLSLVHNLSSQIGAKLMVHQDPSTFQLIWIKDD
;
A
#
# COMPACT_ATOMS: atom_id res chain seq x y z
N MET A 1 33.27 11.73 1.51
CA MET A 1 32.01 12.43 1.14
C MET A 1 30.81 11.49 0.95
N ILE A 2 30.98 10.31 0.36
CA ILE A 2 29.89 9.33 0.09
C ILE A 2 29.34 8.65 1.37
N LYS A 3 30.18 8.28 2.34
CA LYS A 3 29.75 7.72 3.64
C LYS A 3 28.85 8.67 4.46
N LYS A 4 29.09 9.98 4.37
CA LYS A 4 28.31 11.02 5.08
C LYS A 4 26.92 11.20 4.45
N LYS A 5 26.80 11.09 3.12
CA LYS A 5 25.51 11.10 2.40
C LYS A 5 24.67 9.84 2.67
N ILE A 6 25.29 8.66 2.79
CA ILE A 6 24.59 7.39 3.10
C ILE A 6 24.07 7.39 4.55
N PHE A 7 24.82 7.95 5.50
CA PHE A 7 24.39 8.05 6.90
C PHE A 7 23.20 9.00 7.07
N ILE A 8 23.23 10.16 6.40
CA ILE A 8 22.10 11.10 6.37
C ILE A 8 20.86 10.46 5.71
N PHE A 9 21.05 9.71 4.62
CA PHE A 9 19.96 8.99 3.94
C PHE A 9 19.33 7.88 4.81
N LEU A 10 20.13 7.18 5.62
CA LEU A 10 19.65 6.17 6.57
C LEU A 10 18.94 6.78 7.78
N GLN A 11 19.38 7.96 8.24
CA GLN A 11 18.76 8.68 9.36
C GLN A 11 17.39 9.27 8.97
N TYR A 12 17.25 9.76 7.73
CA TYR A 12 15.96 10.20 7.18
C TYR A 12 14.97 9.04 6.96
N ARG A 13 15.47 7.85 6.58
CA ARG A 13 14.64 6.66 6.32
C ARG A 13 13.90 6.14 7.55
N LYS A 14 14.49 6.21 8.75
CA LYS A 14 13.78 5.86 10.00
C LYS A 14 12.73 6.91 10.38
N LYS A 15 13.02 8.19 10.17
CA LYS A 15 12.15 9.31 10.57
C LYS A 15 10.90 9.42 9.70
N TYR A 16 11.04 9.29 8.37
CA TYR A 16 9.89 9.34 7.44
C TYR A 16 9.08 8.05 7.40
N PHE A 17 9.68 6.89 7.73
CA PHE A 17 8.96 5.61 7.79
C PHE A 17 7.99 5.57 8.98
N GLY A 18 8.41 6.08 10.15
CA GLY A 18 7.52 6.23 11.30
C GLY A 18 6.38 7.20 11.01
N ILE A 19 6.67 8.33 10.35
CA ILE A 19 5.67 9.35 9.98
C ILE A 19 4.67 8.80 8.95
N GLY A 20 5.13 8.06 7.92
CA GLY A 20 4.24 7.50 6.91
C GLY A 20 3.32 6.39 7.45
N LEU A 21 3.84 5.53 8.32
CA LEU A 21 3.04 4.49 8.99
C LEU A 21 2.05 5.11 9.99
N LEU A 22 2.49 6.11 10.77
CA LEU A 22 1.63 6.86 11.68
C LEU A 22 0.56 7.64 10.93
N LEU A 23 0.86 8.25 9.78
CA LEU A 23 -0.14 8.94 8.97
C LEU A 23 -1.13 7.94 8.36
N ALA A 24 -0.69 6.79 7.85
CA ALA A 24 -1.59 5.77 7.31
C ALA A 24 -2.50 5.17 8.40
N ILE A 25 -1.96 4.91 9.59
CA ILE A 25 -2.73 4.47 10.76
C ILE A 25 -3.66 5.60 11.22
N PHE A 26 -3.20 6.85 11.28
CA PHE A 26 -3.99 8.00 11.70
C PHE A 26 -5.14 8.27 10.72
N PHE A 27 -4.90 8.28 9.40
CA PHE A 27 -5.96 8.41 8.39
C PHE A 27 -6.88 7.18 8.35
N GLY A 28 -6.37 5.97 8.62
CA GLY A 28 -7.17 4.76 8.77
C GLY A 28 -8.07 4.80 10.01
N PHE A 29 -7.55 5.26 11.14
CA PHE A 29 -8.27 5.40 12.41
C PHE A 29 -9.27 6.56 12.38
N PHE A 30 -8.91 7.71 11.80
CA PHE A 30 -9.84 8.82 11.55
C PHE A 30 -10.92 8.41 10.56
N GLY A 31 -10.58 7.66 9.50
CA GLY A 31 -11.53 7.11 8.55
C GLY A 31 -12.51 6.12 9.20
N LEU A 32 -12.01 5.28 10.11
CA LEU A 32 -12.82 4.34 10.91
C LEU A 32 -13.68 5.05 11.97
N GLN A 33 -13.18 6.08 12.65
CA GLN A 33 -13.95 6.86 13.63
C GLN A 33 -15.05 7.68 12.96
N ILE A 34 -14.74 8.34 11.85
CA ILE A 34 -15.74 9.02 11.01
C ILE A 34 -16.76 8.00 10.52
N GLN A 35 -16.33 6.81 10.07
CA GLN A 35 -17.25 5.73 9.70
C GLN A 35 -18.13 5.26 10.86
N ILE A 36 -17.63 5.11 12.08
CA ILE A 36 -18.46 4.62 13.20
C ILE A 36 -19.48 5.69 13.62
N GLU A 37 -19.08 6.95 13.73
CA GLU A 37 -20.02 8.05 14.03
C GLU A 37 -21.00 8.32 12.89
N ASP A 38 -20.55 8.28 11.63
CA ASP A 38 -21.42 8.45 10.47
C ASP A 38 -22.30 7.22 10.22
N VAL A 39 -21.84 5.98 10.45
CA VAL A 39 -22.66 4.75 10.33
C VAL A 39 -23.66 4.65 11.49
N LEU A 40 -23.31 5.08 12.70
CA LEU A 40 -24.28 5.20 13.80
C LEU A 40 -25.31 6.31 13.52
N ARG A 41 -24.89 7.47 12.99
CA ARG A 41 -25.83 8.52 12.53
C ARG A 41 -26.65 8.10 11.31
N LEU A 42 -26.08 7.33 10.38
CA LEU A 42 -26.73 6.83 9.16
C LEU A 42 -27.69 5.68 9.47
N SER A 43 -27.36 4.73 10.35
CA SER A 43 -28.31 3.67 10.75
C SER A 43 -29.51 4.27 11.48
N ASN A 44 -29.28 5.20 12.40
CA ASN A 44 -30.33 5.93 13.11
C ASN A 44 -31.13 6.91 12.23
N SER A 45 -30.70 7.22 11.00
CA SER A 45 -31.44 8.09 10.07
C SER A 45 -32.05 7.34 8.87
N ILE A 46 -31.46 6.24 8.41
CA ILE A 46 -31.91 5.49 7.23
C ILE A 46 -33.12 4.61 7.53
N GLU A 47 -33.19 3.96 8.70
CA GLU A 47 -34.35 3.13 9.06
C GLU A 47 -35.65 3.94 9.14
N PRO A 48 -35.67 5.10 9.85
CA PRO A 48 -36.82 5.99 9.82
C PRO A 48 -37.16 6.44 8.39
N ILE A 49 -36.18 6.79 7.55
CA ILE A 49 -36.41 7.21 6.16
C ILE A 49 -37.01 6.08 5.30
N LYS A 50 -36.55 4.83 5.45
CA LYS A 50 -37.13 3.68 4.74
C LYS A 50 -38.57 3.41 5.18
N VAL A 51 -38.83 3.53 6.47
CA VAL A 51 -40.19 3.37 7.03
C VAL A 51 -41.10 4.47 6.51
N ILE A 52 -40.64 5.72 6.53
CA ILE A 52 -41.35 6.86 5.94
C ILE A 52 -41.64 6.57 4.45
N LEU A 53 -40.66 6.15 3.64
CA LEU A 53 -40.85 5.86 2.22
C LEU A 53 -41.80 4.69 1.94
N ASN A 54 -41.86 3.69 2.82
CA ASN A 54 -42.77 2.55 2.69
C ASN A 54 -44.20 2.87 3.14
N GLU A 55 -44.38 3.63 4.23
CA GLU A 55 -45.70 3.99 4.74
C GLU A 55 -46.32 5.18 3.99
N THR A 56 -45.49 6.05 3.39
CA THR A 56 -45.98 7.15 2.53
C THR A 56 -46.74 6.67 1.31
N ASN A 57 -46.34 5.54 0.73
CA ASN A 57 -47.10 4.91 -0.35
C ASN A 57 -48.49 4.42 0.09
N LYS A 58 -48.72 4.28 1.41
CA LYS A 58 -50.00 3.86 2.00
C LYS A 58 -50.81 5.01 2.60
N TYR A 59 -50.25 6.23 2.67
CA TYR A 59 -50.97 7.36 3.24
C TYR A 59 -52.20 7.67 2.37
N PRO A 60 -53.41 7.72 2.95
CA PRO A 60 -54.62 7.95 2.18
C PRO A 60 -54.57 9.28 1.44
N SER A 61 -55.09 9.28 0.20
CA SER A 61 -55.26 10.46 -0.66
C SER A 61 -56.09 11.61 -0.05
N LEU A 62 -56.59 11.46 1.18
CA LEU A 62 -57.35 12.46 1.92
C LEU A 62 -56.51 13.61 2.47
N GLY A 63 -55.18 13.45 2.60
CA GLY A 63 -54.30 14.52 3.09
C GLY A 63 -53.58 15.33 2.00
N THR A 64 -53.71 14.94 0.73
CA THR A 64 -53.08 15.65 -0.39
C THR A 64 -53.83 16.94 -0.67
N ILE A 65 -53.11 18.07 -0.70
CA ILE A 65 -53.70 19.40 -0.96
C ILE A 65 -54.20 19.51 -2.41
N THR A 66 -53.76 18.61 -3.30
CA THR A 66 -54.21 18.52 -4.68
C THR A 66 -54.63 17.08 -5.01
N PRO A 67 -55.85 16.84 -5.54
CA PRO A 67 -56.26 15.51 -6.02
C PRO A 67 -55.55 15.09 -7.32
N GLY A 68 -54.75 15.99 -7.92
CA GLY A 68 -53.92 15.72 -9.08
C GLY A 68 -52.47 15.49 -8.69
N ALA A 69 -51.98 14.27 -8.86
CA ALA A 69 -50.56 13.94 -8.91
C ALA A 69 -49.87 14.88 -9.94
N ILE A 70 -48.76 15.57 -9.58
CA ILE A 70 -48.02 16.42 -10.54
C ILE A 70 -47.30 15.55 -11.58
N SER A 71 -48.01 15.04 -12.58
CA SER A 71 -47.41 14.32 -13.71
C SER A 71 -46.64 15.26 -14.66
N GLN A 72 -46.95 16.56 -14.61
CA GLN A 72 -46.45 17.59 -15.55
C GLN A 72 -45.04 18.13 -15.24
N LEU A 73 -44.37 17.68 -14.16
CA LEU A 73 -42.94 18.02 -13.98
C LEU A 73 -42.07 17.42 -15.08
N SER A 74 -42.56 16.37 -15.74
CA SER A 74 -41.95 15.80 -16.94
C SER A 74 -41.91 16.78 -18.12
N ASP A 75 -42.93 17.61 -18.29
CA ASP A 75 -42.97 18.62 -19.35
C ASP A 75 -41.99 19.76 -19.06
N ILE A 76 -41.81 20.13 -17.78
CA ILE A 76 -40.89 21.19 -17.34
C ILE A 76 -39.41 20.82 -17.58
N ARG A 77 -39.07 19.52 -17.71
CA ARG A 77 -37.71 19.05 -18.03
C ARG A 77 -37.16 19.65 -19.32
N TYR A 78 -38.03 19.99 -20.26
CA TYR A 78 -37.63 20.52 -21.57
C TYR A 78 -37.28 22.02 -21.54
N TYR A 79 -37.44 22.71 -20.41
CA TYR A 79 -37.27 24.16 -20.31
C TYR A 79 -35.96 24.53 -19.59
N LYS A 80 -34.83 24.36 -20.28
CA LYS A 80 -33.47 24.73 -19.79
C LYS A 80 -33.39 26.17 -19.24
N TYR A 81 -34.17 27.08 -19.81
CA TYR A 81 -34.17 28.51 -19.50
C TYR A 81 -35.09 28.93 -18.34
N LYS A 82 -35.88 28.01 -17.77
CA LYS A 82 -36.78 28.31 -16.65
C LYS A 82 -36.03 28.54 -15.32
N PHE A 83 -34.76 28.15 -15.29
CA PHE A 83 -33.91 28.17 -14.09
C PHE A 83 -32.65 29.02 -14.26
N ASN A 84 -32.14 29.12 -15.49
CA ASN A 84 -31.00 29.96 -15.85
C ASN A 84 -31.38 30.84 -17.04
N LEU A 85 -31.65 32.10 -16.74
CA LEU A 85 -31.69 33.14 -17.76
C LEU A 85 -30.29 33.29 -18.37
N PRO A 86 -30.19 33.44 -19.69
CA PRO A 86 -28.92 33.52 -20.38
C PRO A 86 -28.21 34.82 -19.99
N ARG A 87 -26.89 34.77 -19.96
CA ARG A 87 -26.06 35.93 -19.70
C ARG A 87 -25.69 36.59 -21.01
N VAL A 88 -25.44 37.90 -20.95
CA VAL A 88 -24.95 38.66 -22.12
C VAL A 88 -23.67 38.04 -22.70
N THR A 89 -22.86 37.40 -21.86
CA THR A 89 -21.64 36.67 -22.24
C THR A 89 -21.87 35.42 -23.07
N ASP A 90 -23.09 34.89 -23.11
CA ASP A 90 -23.42 33.67 -23.84
C ASP A 90 -23.60 33.93 -25.35
N TYR A 91 -23.54 35.19 -25.77
CA TYR A 91 -23.77 35.62 -27.14
C TYR A 91 -22.62 36.49 -27.67
N PRO A 92 -22.35 36.46 -28.99
CA PRO A 92 -21.36 37.34 -29.61
C PRO A 92 -21.70 38.82 -29.41
N LEU A 93 -20.74 39.60 -28.91
CA LEU A 93 -20.91 41.02 -28.60
C LEU A 93 -21.27 41.86 -29.84
N GLU A 94 -20.67 41.55 -30.99
CA GLU A 94 -20.93 42.22 -32.27
C GLU A 94 -22.39 42.05 -32.71
N ASP A 95 -22.92 40.83 -32.62
CA ASP A 95 -24.33 40.55 -32.95
C ASP A 95 -25.29 41.25 -31.99
N LEU A 96 -25.00 41.23 -30.68
CA LEU A 96 -25.82 41.90 -29.67
C LEU A 96 -25.85 43.43 -29.86
N THR A 97 -24.70 44.03 -30.15
CA THR A 97 -24.59 45.48 -30.39
C THR A 97 -25.34 45.88 -31.65
N LEU A 98 -25.20 45.12 -32.74
CA LEU A 98 -25.93 45.33 -33.98
C LEU A 98 -27.44 45.23 -33.78
N LEU A 99 -27.92 44.13 -33.18
CA LEU A 99 -29.35 43.91 -32.94
C LEU A 99 -29.95 44.97 -32.00
N ASN A 100 -29.21 45.40 -30.97
CA ASN A 100 -29.64 46.47 -30.07
C ASN A 100 -29.72 47.84 -30.80
N GLN A 101 -28.73 48.15 -31.66
CA GLN A 101 -28.76 49.38 -32.48
C GLN A 101 -29.95 49.38 -33.46
N LEU A 102 -30.19 48.25 -34.13
CA LEU A 102 -31.32 48.08 -35.05
C LEU A 102 -32.66 48.22 -34.31
N GLY A 103 -32.75 47.66 -33.09
CA GLY A 103 -33.93 47.79 -32.22
C GLY A 103 -34.19 49.22 -31.75
N LYS A 104 -33.14 49.97 -31.33
CA LYS A 104 -33.28 51.38 -30.94
C LYS A 104 -33.80 52.28 -32.06
N LYS A 105 -33.39 51.99 -33.30
CA LYS A 105 -33.80 52.77 -34.49
C LYS A 105 -35.04 52.19 -35.19
N CYS A 106 -35.63 51.11 -34.68
CA CYS A 106 -36.72 50.36 -35.29
C CYS A 106 -36.56 50.14 -36.82
N GLN A 107 -35.35 49.75 -37.27
CA GLN A 107 -35.04 49.57 -38.69
C GLN A 107 -35.45 48.17 -39.21
N ILE A 108 -36.77 47.94 -39.31
CA ILE A 108 -37.40 46.64 -39.59
C ILE A 108 -36.96 45.99 -40.91
N LYS A 109 -36.68 46.76 -41.97
CA LYS A 109 -36.26 46.21 -43.27
C LYS A 109 -34.96 45.40 -43.21
N LYS A 110 -34.04 45.75 -42.30
CA LYS A 110 -32.77 45.04 -42.10
C LYS A 110 -32.89 43.81 -41.19
N LEU A 111 -33.98 43.68 -40.44
CA LEU A 111 -34.24 42.55 -39.54
C LEU A 111 -34.70 41.28 -40.29
N LYS A 112 -35.24 41.42 -41.51
CA LYS A 112 -35.58 40.29 -42.40
C LYS A 112 -34.39 39.36 -42.71
N LEU A 113 -33.15 39.81 -42.51
CA LEU A 113 -31.96 38.99 -42.73
C LEU A 113 -31.82 37.84 -41.71
N TYR A 114 -32.48 37.94 -40.56
CA TYR A 114 -32.41 36.95 -39.49
C TYR A 114 -33.67 36.09 -39.38
N THR A 115 -34.63 36.24 -40.31
CA THR A 115 -35.87 35.44 -40.29
C THR A 115 -35.68 34.00 -40.79
N ASP A 116 -34.53 33.70 -41.38
CA ASP A 116 -34.29 32.44 -42.09
C ASP A 116 -33.51 31.40 -41.25
N SER A 117 -33.04 31.76 -40.06
CA SER A 117 -32.38 30.82 -39.13
C SER A 117 -33.20 30.63 -37.85
N TYR A 118 -33.51 29.38 -37.48
CA TYR A 118 -34.27 29.09 -36.25
C TYR A 118 -33.38 29.15 -34.99
N ASP A 119 -32.74 30.30 -34.73
CA ASP A 119 -31.83 30.53 -33.59
C ASP A 119 -32.18 31.82 -32.79
N TRP A 120 -31.46 32.15 -31.72
CA TRP A 120 -31.73 33.29 -30.83
C TRP A 120 -31.81 34.65 -31.55
N LYS A 121 -31.10 34.81 -32.69
CA LYS A 121 -31.17 36.01 -33.53
C LYS A 121 -32.56 36.18 -34.13
N TYR A 122 -33.20 35.08 -34.52
CA TYR A 122 -34.59 35.07 -34.99
C TYR A 122 -35.54 35.50 -33.89
N ASP A 123 -35.46 34.90 -32.69
CA ASP A 123 -36.36 35.25 -31.59
C ASP A 123 -36.21 36.72 -31.18
N PHE A 124 -34.97 37.24 -31.17
CA PHE A 124 -34.70 38.65 -30.93
C PHE A 124 -35.31 39.55 -32.02
N SER A 125 -35.19 39.14 -33.28
CA SER A 125 -35.77 39.90 -34.39
C SER A 125 -37.31 39.93 -34.31
N GLN A 126 -37.96 38.81 -33.96
CA GLN A 126 -39.41 38.73 -33.78
C GLN A 126 -39.88 39.61 -32.62
N TRP A 127 -39.13 39.63 -31.52
CA TRP A 127 -39.40 40.53 -30.39
C TRP A 127 -39.32 42.02 -30.80
N LEU A 128 -38.32 42.40 -31.59
CA LEU A 128 -38.20 43.78 -32.08
C LEU A 128 -39.33 44.16 -33.04
N LEU A 129 -39.75 43.24 -33.92
CA LEU A 129 -40.89 43.45 -34.80
C LEU A 129 -42.17 43.73 -34.00
N TYR A 130 -42.43 42.92 -32.96
CA TYR A 130 -43.54 43.14 -32.04
C TYR A 130 -43.44 44.53 -31.36
N LYS A 131 -42.27 44.88 -30.83
CA LYS A 131 -42.07 46.15 -30.10
C LYS A 131 -42.21 47.39 -30.99
N CYS A 132 -41.73 47.33 -32.23
CA CYS A 132 -41.67 48.49 -33.12
C CYS A 132 -42.95 48.70 -33.97
N ASN A 133 -43.67 47.63 -34.34
CA ASN A 133 -44.83 47.71 -35.25
C ASN A 133 -46.18 47.38 -34.61
N HIS A 134 -46.24 46.97 -33.33
CA HIS A 134 -47.47 46.56 -32.62
C HIS A 134 -48.34 45.52 -33.36
N GLN A 135 -47.79 44.80 -34.34
CA GLN A 135 -48.52 43.74 -35.04
C GLN A 135 -48.60 42.49 -34.16
N GLU A 136 -49.80 41.92 -34.02
CA GLU A 136 -50.02 40.56 -33.50
C GLU A 136 -49.58 39.53 -34.53
N TYR A 137 -48.28 39.51 -34.84
CA TYR A 137 -47.70 38.42 -35.60
C TYR A 137 -47.48 37.22 -34.67
N GLU A 138 -47.63 36.01 -35.22
CA GLU A 138 -47.65 34.72 -34.52
C GLU A 138 -46.70 34.69 -33.33
N LYS A 139 -47.24 34.26 -32.17
CA LYS A 139 -46.57 34.17 -30.87
C LYS A 139 -45.04 34.12 -31.06
N PRO A 140 -44.27 35.17 -30.69
CA PRO A 140 -42.85 34.92 -30.45
C PRO A 140 -42.80 33.74 -29.50
N LEU A 141 -41.91 32.77 -29.76
CA LEU A 141 -41.75 31.58 -28.92
C LEU A 141 -41.39 32.06 -27.51
N TYR A 142 -42.40 32.37 -26.71
CA TYR A 142 -42.30 32.92 -25.36
C TYR A 142 -41.49 31.97 -24.46
N PHE A 143 -41.40 30.72 -24.89
CA PHE A 143 -40.55 29.65 -24.42
C PHE A 143 -39.06 30.03 -24.29
N LYS A 144 -38.54 30.96 -25.11
CA LYS A 144 -37.11 31.30 -25.12
C LYS A 144 -36.79 32.53 -24.27
N ALA A 145 -35.57 32.57 -23.76
CA ALA A 145 -35.08 33.69 -22.98
C ALA A 145 -34.38 34.74 -23.86
N HIS A 146 -34.65 36.01 -23.56
CA HIS A 146 -34.00 37.15 -24.17
C HIS A 146 -32.52 37.19 -23.74
N PRO A 147 -31.59 37.50 -24.67
CA PRO A 147 -30.14 37.59 -24.40
C PRO A 147 -29.70 38.54 -23.26
N PHE A 148 -30.58 39.41 -22.79
CA PHE A 148 -30.30 40.34 -21.68
C PHE A 148 -30.77 39.78 -20.33
N GLY A 149 -31.07 38.49 -20.25
CA GLY A 149 -31.39 37.81 -19.00
C GLY A 149 -32.81 38.03 -18.51
N TYR A 150 -33.79 38.07 -19.43
CA TYR A 150 -35.23 38.10 -19.14
C TYR A 150 -35.98 37.13 -20.05
N SER A 151 -37.15 36.64 -19.67
CA SER A 151 -38.05 35.96 -20.61
C SER A 151 -38.77 36.98 -21.51
N TYR A 152 -39.06 36.61 -22.76
CA TYR A 152 -39.87 37.45 -23.64
C TYR A 152 -41.29 37.64 -23.08
N ALA A 153 -41.81 36.65 -22.33
CA ALA A 153 -43.08 36.76 -21.62
C ALA A 153 -43.06 37.86 -20.55
N TYR A 154 -41.99 37.96 -19.77
CA TYR A 154 -41.83 38.99 -18.74
C TYR A 154 -41.69 40.39 -19.35
N LEU A 155 -40.92 40.54 -20.43
CA LEU A 155 -40.81 41.82 -21.12
C LEU A 155 -42.16 42.28 -21.68
N LYS A 156 -42.93 41.38 -22.30
CA LYS A 156 -44.30 41.70 -22.74
C LYS A 156 -45.22 42.06 -21.58
N PHE A 157 -45.09 41.38 -20.44
CA PHE A 157 -45.86 41.69 -19.24
C PHE A 157 -45.63 43.11 -18.71
N LEU A 158 -44.41 43.64 -18.84
CA LEU A 158 -44.11 45.02 -18.43
C LEU A 158 -44.90 46.04 -19.27
N ASP A 159 -45.01 45.81 -20.58
CA ASP A 159 -45.65 46.70 -21.55
C ASP A 159 -47.20 46.65 -21.57
N LEU A 160 -47.82 45.65 -20.91
CA LEU A 160 -49.28 45.49 -20.90
C LEU A 160 -49.98 46.47 -19.94
N SER A 161 -51.25 46.80 -20.22
CA SER A 161 -52.11 47.53 -19.28
C SER A 161 -52.51 46.65 -18.07
N LYS A 162 -52.77 47.27 -16.90
CA LYS A 162 -53.07 46.56 -15.64
C LYS A 162 -54.17 45.50 -15.78
N GLU A 163 -55.23 45.78 -16.54
CA GLU A 163 -56.36 44.86 -16.76
C GLU A 163 -55.97 43.60 -17.55
N LYS A 164 -55.05 43.74 -18.52
CA LYS A 164 -54.60 42.63 -19.37
C LYS A 164 -53.51 41.78 -18.71
N LYS A 165 -52.76 42.33 -17.74
CA LYS A 165 -51.65 41.66 -17.05
C LYS A 165 -52.06 40.35 -16.39
N LYS A 166 -53.17 40.32 -15.64
CA LYS A 166 -53.63 39.09 -14.95
C LYS A 166 -53.97 37.98 -15.94
N LYS A 167 -54.79 38.27 -16.95
CA LYS A 167 -55.19 37.30 -17.99
C LYS A 167 -53.97 36.80 -18.80
N PHE A 168 -53.01 37.68 -19.07
CA PHE A 168 -51.79 37.33 -19.79
C PHE A 168 -50.87 36.40 -18.99
N VAL A 169 -50.65 36.70 -17.71
CA VAL A 169 -49.85 35.83 -16.82
C VAL A 169 -50.47 34.45 -16.73
N TRP A 170 -51.79 34.36 -16.53
CA TRP A 170 -52.49 33.07 -16.46
C TRP A 170 -52.40 32.25 -17.75
N LYS A 171 -52.44 32.92 -18.93
CA LYS A 171 -52.37 32.24 -20.23
C LYS A 171 -50.96 31.77 -20.60
N ASN A 172 -49.91 32.45 -20.13
CA ASN A 172 -48.52 32.21 -20.56
C ASN A 172 -47.57 31.93 -19.39
N ILE A 173 -48.09 31.43 -18.25
CA ILE A 173 -47.32 31.27 -17.02
C ILE A 173 -46.10 30.35 -17.17
N GLU A 174 -46.18 29.37 -18.08
CA GLU A 174 -45.11 28.44 -18.41
C GLU A 174 -43.88 29.12 -19.03
N ASP A 175 -44.10 30.25 -19.69
CA ASP A 175 -43.08 31.00 -20.43
C ASP A 175 -42.31 32.01 -19.56
N PHE A 176 -42.72 32.21 -18.30
CA PHE A 176 -42.01 33.07 -17.36
C PHE A 176 -40.92 32.31 -16.60
N HIS A 177 -39.83 33.00 -16.30
CA HIS A 177 -38.83 32.48 -15.37
C HIS A 177 -39.35 32.58 -13.92
N LEU A 178 -38.97 31.64 -13.04
CA LEU A 178 -39.49 31.58 -11.67
C LEU A 178 -39.18 32.83 -10.83
N LYS A 179 -37.96 33.38 -10.95
CA LYS A 179 -37.58 34.66 -10.31
C LYS A 179 -38.33 35.87 -10.87
N GLU A 180 -38.87 35.79 -12.08
CA GLU A 180 -39.68 36.86 -12.65
C GLU A 180 -41.09 36.80 -12.08
N LEU A 181 -41.66 35.60 -11.97
CA LEU A 181 -42.94 35.36 -11.29
C LEU A 181 -42.90 35.83 -9.82
N GLU A 182 -41.75 35.75 -9.15
CA GLU A 182 -41.59 36.30 -7.80
C GLU A 182 -41.83 37.81 -7.73
N LYS A 183 -41.39 38.55 -8.75
CA LYS A 183 -41.51 40.01 -8.83
C LYS A 183 -42.92 40.48 -9.22
N ILE A 184 -43.76 39.58 -9.72
CA ILE A 184 -45.12 39.89 -10.15
C ILE A 184 -46.06 39.85 -8.93
N GLN A 185 -46.69 40.98 -8.62
CA GLN A 185 -47.69 41.11 -7.55
C GLN A 185 -49.09 40.62 -8.02
N ILE A 186 -49.17 39.42 -8.59
CA ILE A 186 -50.42 38.81 -9.05
C ILE A 186 -50.56 37.43 -8.41
N GLU A 187 -51.79 37.06 -8.06
CA GLU A 187 -52.06 35.73 -7.54
C GLU A 187 -51.78 34.65 -8.59
N LEU A 188 -50.82 33.76 -8.28
CA LEU A 188 -50.40 32.65 -9.12
C LEU A 188 -51.20 31.38 -8.83
N PRO A 189 -51.32 30.45 -9.80
CA PRO A 189 -51.80 29.09 -9.53
C PRO A 189 -50.98 28.38 -8.45
N PHE A 190 -51.62 27.45 -7.72
CA PHE A 190 -51.05 26.78 -6.54
C PHE A 190 -49.63 26.22 -6.74
N LEU A 191 -49.38 25.49 -7.84
CA LEU A 191 -48.05 24.92 -8.13
C LEU A 191 -46.97 25.99 -8.26
N TYR A 192 -47.29 27.12 -8.88
CA TYR A 192 -46.36 28.22 -9.07
C TYR A 192 -46.12 29.02 -7.78
N LYS A 193 -47.09 29.04 -6.85
CA LYS A 193 -46.88 29.56 -5.48
C LYS A 193 -45.80 28.74 -4.76
N ILE A 194 -45.77 27.42 -4.94
CA ILE A 194 -44.75 26.54 -4.35
C ILE A 194 -43.39 26.78 -5.03
N TRP A 195 -43.36 26.72 -6.36
CA TRP A 195 -42.15 26.84 -7.18
C TRP A 195 -41.37 28.14 -7.02
N LYS A 196 -42.07 29.23 -6.70
CA LYS A 196 -41.47 30.53 -6.37
C LYS A 196 -40.42 30.43 -5.26
N HIS A 197 -40.62 29.54 -4.29
CA HIS A 197 -39.77 29.44 -3.10
C HIS A 197 -38.71 28.33 -3.17
N VAL A 198 -38.61 27.63 -4.30
CA VAL A 198 -37.67 26.53 -4.48
C VAL A 198 -36.35 27.05 -5.05
N GLY A 199 -35.25 26.84 -4.33
CA GLY A 199 -33.90 27.19 -4.78
C GLY A 199 -33.43 26.38 -6.00
N THR A 200 -32.43 26.89 -6.72
CA THR A 200 -31.92 26.27 -7.96
C THR A 200 -31.40 24.83 -7.78
N ASN A 201 -30.73 24.54 -6.66
CA ASN A 201 -30.21 23.20 -6.38
C ASN A 201 -31.32 22.22 -5.99
N THR A 202 -32.35 22.70 -5.29
CA THR A 202 -33.53 21.91 -4.92
C THR A 202 -34.35 21.52 -6.14
N TRP A 203 -34.39 22.42 -7.13
CA TRP A 203 -35.04 22.18 -8.42
C TRP A 203 -34.45 21.04 -9.25
N LEU A 204 -33.12 20.95 -9.32
CA LEU A 204 -32.46 19.88 -10.07
C LEU A 204 -32.87 18.50 -9.54
N SER A 205 -33.00 18.35 -8.22
CA SER A 205 -33.49 17.08 -7.64
C SER A 205 -34.98 16.85 -7.77
N LEU A 206 -35.80 17.90 -7.86
CA LEU A 206 -37.22 17.77 -8.25
C LEU A 206 -37.35 17.26 -9.69
N VAL A 207 -36.47 17.70 -10.60
CA VAL A 207 -36.48 17.27 -11.99
C VAL A 207 -36.09 15.79 -12.13
N ASP A 208 -35.11 15.34 -11.34
CA ASP A 208 -34.59 13.98 -11.39
C ASP A 208 -35.45 12.97 -10.62
N PHE A 209 -36.48 13.43 -9.90
CA PHE A 209 -37.32 12.61 -9.01
C PHE A 209 -36.48 11.70 -8.09
N SER A 210 -35.36 12.25 -7.59
CA SER A 210 -34.30 11.50 -6.90
C SER A 210 -34.37 11.66 -5.39
N SER A 211 -35.11 12.65 -4.88
CA SER A 211 -35.19 12.94 -3.45
C SER A 211 -36.58 13.41 -2.99
N ILE A 212 -36.86 13.21 -1.71
CA ILE A 212 -37.90 13.96 -0.99
C ILE A 212 -37.45 15.42 -0.92
N VAL A 213 -38.36 16.35 -1.17
CA VAL A 213 -38.09 17.79 -1.12
C VAL A 213 -38.93 18.43 -0.04
N ILE A 214 -38.24 18.99 0.96
CA ILE A 214 -38.86 19.66 2.10
C ILE A 214 -38.81 21.16 1.83
N LEU A 215 -39.99 21.78 1.77
CA LEU A 215 -40.17 23.22 1.69
C LEU A 215 -40.71 23.75 3.02
N ASN A 216 -40.80 25.07 3.18
CA ASN A 216 -41.24 25.69 4.43
C ASN A 216 -42.62 25.18 4.87
N ASP A 217 -43.59 25.16 3.96
CA ASP A 217 -44.98 24.79 4.27
C ASP A 217 -45.40 23.43 3.69
N TYR A 218 -44.59 22.85 2.79
CA TYR A 218 -44.95 21.66 2.02
C TYR A 218 -43.83 20.62 1.99
N ILE A 219 -44.19 19.35 1.89
CA ILE A 219 -43.26 18.24 1.63
C ILE A 219 -43.68 17.58 0.32
N LEU A 220 -42.72 17.40 -0.58
CA LEU A 220 -42.90 16.77 -1.87
C LEU A 220 -42.21 15.40 -1.87
N ILE A 221 -42.99 14.35 -2.11
CA ILE A 221 -42.50 12.97 -2.09
C ILE A 221 -42.65 12.36 -3.49
N PRO A 222 -41.58 11.82 -4.08
CA PRO A 222 -41.65 11.17 -5.38
C PRO A 222 -42.30 9.79 -5.21
N VAL A 223 -43.36 9.54 -5.98
CA VAL A 223 -44.13 8.28 -5.98
C VAL A 223 -44.18 7.72 -7.40
N ASN A 224 -44.05 6.40 -7.54
CA ASN A 224 -44.24 5.70 -8.80
C ASN A 224 -45.74 5.46 -9.03
N LYS A 225 -46.34 6.13 -10.02
CA LYS A 225 -47.78 5.98 -10.28
C LYS A 225 -48.12 4.74 -11.12
N ASN A 226 -47.17 4.25 -11.94
CA ASN A 226 -47.29 3.03 -12.76
C ASN A 226 -45.91 2.39 -12.97
N GLU A 227 -45.72 1.12 -12.59
CA GLU A 227 -44.45 0.40 -12.75
C GLU A 227 -44.04 0.22 -14.23
N LEU A 228 -45.02 0.07 -15.13
CA LEU A 228 -44.78 -0.17 -16.56
C LEU A 228 -44.39 1.09 -17.36
N ALA A 229 -44.82 2.28 -16.93
CA ALA A 229 -44.68 3.52 -17.71
C ALA A 229 -43.55 4.45 -17.22
N ARG A 230 -42.83 4.10 -16.12
CA ARG A 230 -41.83 4.96 -15.47
C ARG A 230 -42.29 6.40 -15.21
N ASN A 231 -43.60 6.61 -15.05
CA ASN A 231 -44.16 7.93 -14.74
C ASN A 231 -44.05 8.19 -13.23
N LYS A 232 -42.93 8.81 -12.85
CA LYS A 232 -42.71 9.33 -11.50
C LYS A 232 -43.50 10.63 -11.31
N VAL A 233 -44.14 10.77 -10.15
CA VAL A 233 -44.96 11.92 -9.83
C VAL A 233 -44.67 12.38 -8.40
N TYR A 234 -44.60 13.69 -8.17
CA TYR A 234 -44.56 14.22 -6.81
C TYR A 234 -45.96 14.35 -6.22
N GLN A 235 -46.15 13.81 -5.02
CA GLN A 235 -47.30 14.10 -4.17
C GLN A 235 -46.91 15.21 -3.20
N ILE A 236 -47.82 16.18 -3.00
CA ILE A 236 -47.60 17.33 -2.11
C ILE A 236 -48.41 17.16 -0.83
N TYR A 237 -47.71 17.28 0.29
CA TYR A 237 -48.26 17.23 1.63
C TYR A 237 -48.08 18.55 2.36
N ASN A 238 -49.02 18.90 3.22
CA ASN A 238 -48.81 19.99 4.18
C ASN A 238 -47.74 19.55 5.18
N ARG A 239 -46.67 20.32 5.34
CA ARG A 239 -45.54 19.94 6.20
C ARG A 239 -45.98 19.66 7.63
N LYS A 240 -46.77 20.54 8.24
CA LYS A 240 -47.18 20.39 9.65
C LYS A 240 -48.00 19.12 9.88
N LYS A 241 -49.01 18.90 9.03
CA LYS A 241 -49.87 17.70 9.14
C LYS A 241 -49.10 16.40 8.90
N TYR A 242 -48.20 16.44 7.93
CA TYR A 242 -47.42 15.27 7.54
C TYR A 242 -46.36 14.90 8.58
N LEU A 243 -45.72 15.89 9.22
CA LEU A 243 -44.77 15.63 10.29
C LEU A 243 -45.44 14.96 11.50
N VAL A 244 -46.63 15.42 11.89
CA VAL A 244 -47.41 14.78 12.97
C VAL A 244 -47.71 13.31 12.63
N TYR A 245 -48.15 13.03 11.40
CA TYR A 245 -48.41 11.65 10.95
C TYR A 245 -47.16 10.76 10.99
N ILE A 246 -46.00 11.29 10.58
CA ILE A 246 -44.75 10.54 10.63
C ILE A 246 -44.26 10.33 12.06
N GLU A 247 -44.42 11.31 12.93
CA GLU A 247 -44.11 11.18 14.36
C GLU A 247 -44.94 10.07 15.00
N ASP A 248 -46.24 10.00 14.71
CA ASP A 248 -47.13 8.93 15.20
C ASP A 248 -46.67 7.54 14.73
N ILE A 249 -46.31 7.38 13.44
CA ILE A 249 -45.81 6.11 12.89
C ILE A 249 -44.49 5.68 13.51
N LEU A 250 -43.55 6.62 13.64
CA LEU A 250 -42.24 6.32 14.20
C LEU A 250 -42.36 5.94 15.67
N TYR A 251 -43.26 6.61 16.41
CA TYR A 251 -43.59 6.26 17.78
C TYR A 251 -44.20 4.85 17.90
N GLU A 252 -45.19 4.51 17.07
CA GLU A 252 -45.79 3.16 17.04
C GLU A 252 -44.76 2.06 16.77
N LYS A 253 -43.72 2.34 15.97
CA LYS A 253 -42.65 1.40 15.67
C LYS A 253 -41.45 1.49 16.63
N GLY A 254 -41.57 2.22 17.74
CA GLY A 254 -40.53 2.32 18.79
C GLY A 254 -39.27 3.07 18.37
N MET A 255 -39.33 3.89 17.32
CA MET A 255 -38.21 4.69 16.81
C MET A 255 -38.26 6.11 17.36
N GLN A 256 -37.11 6.70 17.69
CA GLN A 256 -37.06 8.12 18.07
C GLN A 256 -37.28 9.02 16.84
N PRO A 257 -38.12 10.08 16.94
CA PRO A 257 -38.40 10.97 15.83
C PRO A 257 -37.14 11.79 15.48
N PHE A 258 -36.45 11.40 14.42
CA PHE A 258 -35.38 12.20 13.83
C PHE A 258 -35.98 13.20 12.85
N LEU A 259 -36.17 14.45 13.28
CA LEU A 259 -36.57 15.56 12.40
C LEU A 259 -35.34 16.13 11.68
N PRO A 260 -35.18 15.96 10.36
CA PRO A 260 -34.11 16.63 9.63
C PRO A 260 -34.37 18.14 9.65
N LYS A 261 -33.52 18.90 10.37
CA LYS A 261 -33.45 20.36 10.24
C LYS A 261 -32.84 20.69 8.88
N ASN A 262 -33.68 21.15 7.95
CA ASN A 262 -33.37 21.97 6.76
C ASN A 262 -32.11 21.67 5.91
N ASP A 263 -31.56 20.47 5.91
CA ASP A 263 -30.35 20.16 5.14
C ASP A 263 -30.53 19.06 4.10
N TYR A 264 -29.87 19.27 2.97
CA TYR A 264 -29.95 18.50 1.74
C TYR A 264 -28.86 17.40 1.73
N TYR A 265 -29.26 16.13 1.77
CA TYR A 265 -28.31 15.01 1.68
C TYR A 265 -28.07 14.64 0.22
N SER A 266 -26.92 15.05 -0.36
CA SER A 266 -26.54 14.69 -1.72
C SER A 266 -25.72 13.40 -1.74
N VAL A 267 -26.05 12.46 -2.64
CA VAL A 267 -25.36 11.19 -2.87
C VAL A 267 -23.87 11.37 -3.29
N LYS A 268 -23.45 12.59 -3.65
CA LYS A 268 -22.07 12.90 -4.10
C LYS A 268 -21.00 12.74 -3.02
N SER A 269 -21.33 12.91 -1.73
CA SER A 269 -20.34 12.72 -0.64
C SER A 269 -19.88 11.27 -0.50
N PHE A 270 -20.71 10.32 -0.92
CA PHE A 270 -20.43 8.88 -0.84
C PHE A 270 -19.28 8.45 -1.76
N TYR A 271 -19.30 8.89 -3.02
CA TYR A 271 -18.28 8.50 -4.02
C TYR A 271 -16.89 9.06 -3.71
N ILE A 272 -16.82 10.25 -3.09
CA ILE A 272 -15.55 10.90 -2.74
C ILE A 272 -14.85 10.13 -1.61
N SER A 273 -15.59 9.72 -0.58
CA SER A 273 -15.04 8.93 0.54
C SER A 273 -14.49 7.58 0.05
N TRP A 274 -15.26 6.88 -0.78
CA TRP A 274 -14.87 5.57 -1.32
C TRP A 274 -13.61 5.64 -2.20
N PHE A 275 -13.47 6.71 -2.98
CA PHE A 275 -12.26 6.95 -3.78
C PHE A 275 -11.00 7.08 -2.92
N PHE A 276 -11.05 7.85 -1.82
CA PHE A 276 -9.89 8.02 -0.93
C PHE A 276 -9.54 6.72 -0.18
N GLN A 277 -10.52 5.87 0.12
CA GLN A 277 -10.28 4.55 0.71
C GLN A 277 -9.56 3.59 -0.25
N LEU A 278 -9.99 3.55 -1.52
CA LEU A 278 -9.29 2.75 -2.52
C LEU A 278 -7.86 3.25 -2.74
N LEU A 279 -7.67 4.57 -2.78
CA LEU A 279 -6.36 5.17 -2.94
C LEU A 279 -5.41 4.80 -1.78
N SER A 280 -5.90 4.79 -0.54
CA SER A 280 -5.07 4.43 0.62
C SER A 280 -4.64 2.96 0.60
N ILE A 281 -5.52 2.05 0.19
CA ILE A 281 -5.22 0.62 0.02
C ILE A 281 -4.14 0.41 -1.05
N VAL A 282 -4.26 1.11 -2.19
CA VAL A 282 -3.26 1.02 -3.28
C VAL A 282 -1.90 1.53 -2.81
N ILE A 283 -1.84 2.66 -2.10
CA ILE A 283 -0.59 3.20 -1.55
C ILE A 283 0.02 2.20 -0.56
N PHE A 284 -0.78 1.58 0.30
CA PHE A 284 -0.31 0.58 1.26
C PHE A 284 0.30 -0.64 0.57
N LEU A 285 -0.35 -1.15 -0.49
CA LEU A 285 0.18 -2.26 -1.30
C LEU A 285 1.52 -1.92 -1.97
N ILE A 286 1.66 -0.69 -2.51
CA ILE A 286 2.91 -0.22 -3.10
C ILE A 286 4.04 -0.20 -2.06
N ILE A 287 3.76 0.25 -0.84
CA ILE A 287 4.75 0.28 0.25
C ILE A 287 5.20 -1.15 0.61
N ILE A 288 4.28 -2.10 0.68
CA ILE A 288 4.60 -3.52 0.92
C ILE A 288 5.50 -4.08 -0.19
N LEU A 289 5.14 -3.84 -1.46
CA LEU A 289 5.93 -4.30 -2.60
C LEU A 289 7.35 -3.72 -2.59
N LEU A 290 7.50 -2.43 -2.27
CA LEU A 290 8.81 -1.79 -2.13
C LEU A 290 9.64 -2.42 -1.00
N PHE A 291 9.01 -2.83 0.10
CA PHE A 291 9.70 -3.50 1.20
C PHE A 291 10.22 -4.89 0.80
N ILE A 292 9.39 -5.67 0.12
CA ILE A 292 9.78 -6.99 -0.42
C ILE A 292 10.94 -6.83 -1.41
N TYR A 293 10.85 -5.87 -2.32
CA TYR A 293 11.89 -5.58 -3.31
C TYR A 293 13.24 -5.21 -2.67
N GLN A 294 13.22 -4.38 -1.62
CA GLN A 294 14.44 -4.02 -0.89
C GLN A 294 15.09 -5.20 -0.18
N LYS A 295 14.29 -6.10 0.41
CA LYS A 295 14.79 -7.34 1.03
C LYS A 295 15.41 -8.26 -0.04
N TYR A 296 14.75 -8.40 -1.18
CA TYR A 296 15.24 -9.19 -2.31
C TYR A 296 16.60 -8.70 -2.83
N ILE A 297 16.74 -7.39 -3.07
CA ILE A 297 18.01 -6.80 -3.51
C ILE A 297 19.14 -7.09 -2.51
N LYS A 298 18.91 -6.85 -1.22
CA LYS A 298 19.93 -7.11 -0.19
C LYS A 298 20.36 -8.58 -0.16
N PHE A 299 19.41 -9.49 -0.25
CA PHE A 299 19.68 -10.92 -0.31
C PHE A 299 20.51 -11.29 -1.55
N PHE A 300 20.12 -10.77 -2.72
CA PHE A 300 20.82 -11.02 -3.98
C PHE A 300 22.27 -10.51 -3.94
N PHE A 301 22.50 -9.28 -3.46
CA PHE A 301 23.84 -8.73 -3.34
C PHE A 301 24.69 -9.48 -2.30
N LYS A 302 24.12 -9.90 -1.16
CA LYS A 302 24.84 -10.70 -0.16
C LYS A 302 25.35 -12.00 -0.78
N LYS A 303 24.47 -12.73 -1.47
CA LYS A 303 24.80 -14.00 -2.14
C LYS A 303 25.88 -13.84 -3.21
N LYS A 304 25.79 -12.78 -4.02
CA LYS A 304 26.79 -12.47 -5.05
C LYS A 304 28.15 -12.13 -4.46
N LEU A 305 28.19 -11.39 -3.35
CA LEU A 305 29.42 -11.07 -2.64
C LEU A 305 30.08 -12.33 -2.05
N GLU A 306 29.30 -13.25 -1.48
CA GLU A 306 29.81 -14.53 -0.97
C GLU A 306 30.43 -15.37 -2.10
N GLN A 307 29.77 -15.47 -3.25
CA GLN A 307 30.32 -16.18 -4.42
C GLN A 307 31.63 -15.56 -4.93
N GLN A 308 31.72 -14.23 -5.00
CA GLN A 308 32.94 -13.53 -5.41
C GLN A 308 34.10 -13.81 -4.45
N LYS A 309 33.85 -13.82 -3.13
CA LYS A 309 34.89 -14.18 -2.14
C LYS A 309 35.43 -15.59 -2.37
N LEU A 310 34.55 -16.54 -2.69
CA LEU A 310 34.96 -17.93 -2.96
C LEU A 310 35.82 -18.04 -4.23
N ILE A 311 35.45 -17.36 -5.32
CA ILE A 311 36.22 -17.34 -6.57
C ILE A 311 37.61 -16.73 -6.34
N VAL A 312 37.68 -15.60 -5.62
CA VAL A 312 38.96 -14.96 -5.29
C VAL A 312 39.82 -15.87 -4.42
N LEU A 313 39.24 -16.53 -3.41
CA LEU A 313 39.98 -17.49 -2.59
C LEU A 313 40.48 -18.68 -3.40
N GLN A 314 39.69 -19.19 -4.33
CA GLN A 314 40.08 -20.31 -5.17
C GLN A 314 41.27 -19.93 -6.04
N GLY A 315 41.20 -18.79 -6.72
CA GLY A 315 42.31 -18.26 -7.52
C GLY A 315 43.57 -18.05 -6.68
N LEU A 316 43.46 -17.32 -5.56
CA LEU A 316 44.58 -17.05 -4.66
C LEU A 316 45.20 -18.32 -4.09
N THR A 317 44.39 -19.31 -3.72
CA THR A 317 44.88 -20.56 -3.13
C THR A 317 45.69 -21.37 -4.15
N HIS A 318 45.23 -21.43 -5.40
CA HIS A 318 45.94 -22.11 -6.48
C HIS A 318 47.25 -21.39 -6.86
N GLU A 319 47.22 -20.06 -6.97
CA GLU A 319 48.40 -19.27 -7.35
C GLU A 319 49.44 -19.14 -6.24
N LEU A 320 49.03 -19.15 -4.96
CA LEU A 320 49.95 -19.02 -3.82
C LEU A 320 50.60 -20.33 -3.40
N ARG A 321 50.00 -21.49 -3.73
CA ARG A 321 50.55 -22.81 -3.38
C ARG A 321 51.94 -23.02 -3.98
N SER A 322 52.10 -22.82 -5.28
CA SER A 322 53.38 -23.02 -5.98
C SER A 322 54.53 -22.13 -5.48
N PRO A 323 54.38 -20.79 -5.35
CA PRO A 323 55.47 -19.93 -4.88
C PRO A 323 55.83 -20.19 -3.41
N ILE A 324 54.87 -20.52 -2.55
CA ILE A 324 55.16 -20.80 -1.14
C ILE A 324 55.81 -22.17 -0.96
N THR A 325 55.44 -23.18 -1.76
CA THR A 325 56.20 -24.45 -1.89
C THR A 325 57.64 -24.21 -2.31
N ALA A 326 57.88 -23.35 -3.30
CA ALA A 326 59.24 -23.01 -3.72
C ALA A 326 60.06 -22.33 -2.60
N ILE A 327 59.44 -21.43 -1.83
CA ILE A 327 60.09 -20.80 -0.66
C ILE A 327 60.44 -21.86 0.40
N LYS A 328 59.52 -22.79 0.72
CA LYS A 328 59.79 -23.87 1.69
C LYS A 328 60.96 -24.74 1.28
N LEU A 329 60.97 -25.19 0.03
CA LEU A 329 62.04 -26.03 -0.53
C LEU A 329 63.38 -25.28 -0.52
N SER A 330 63.36 -23.97 -0.80
CA SER A 330 64.56 -23.12 -0.76
C SER A 330 65.10 -22.91 0.67
N LEU A 331 64.28 -23.14 1.69
CA LEU A 331 64.66 -23.03 3.10
C LEU A 331 65.15 -24.35 3.70
N GLU A 332 64.85 -25.50 3.09
CA GLU A 332 65.27 -26.81 3.60
C GLU A 332 66.80 -26.95 3.78
N PRO A 333 67.66 -26.51 2.83
CA PRO A 333 69.12 -26.61 3.00
C PRO A 333 69.64 -25.81 4.22
N PHE A 334 68.99 -24.69 4.54
CA PHE A 334 69.35 -23.87 5.71
C PHE A 334 68.89 -24.48 7.03
N ARG A 335 67.94 -25.43 6.99
CA ARG A 335 67.51 -26.18 8.18
C ARG A 335 68.60 -27.14 8.65
N THR A 336 69.32 -27.77 7.71
CA THR A 336 70.48 -28.63 8.01
C THR A 336 71.68 -27.86 8.54
N GLU A 337 71.88 -26.62 8.09
CA GLU A 337 72.97 -25.73 8.53
C GLU A 337 72.55 -24.78 9.68
N TYR A 338 71.37 -24.96 10.26
CA TYR A 338 70.81 -24.01 11.23
C TYR A 338 71.76 -23.69 12.41
N LYS A 339 72.50 -24.70 12.88
CA LYS A 339 73.43 -24.57 14.03
C LYS A 339 74.72 -23.79 13.69
N THR A 340 75.08 -23.65 12.42
CA THR A 340 76.29 -22.92 11.98
C THR A 340 76.01 -21.44 11.68
N LEU A 341 74.72 -21.05 11.59
CA LEU A 341 74.30 -19.66 11.41
C LEU A 341 74.52 -18.84 12.70
N ASN A 342 74.75 -17.53 12.56
CA ASN A 342 74.78 -16.62 13.71
C ASN A 342 73.39 -16.47 14.36
N ILE A 343 73.34 -16.04 15.63
CA ILE A 343 72.11 -15.95 16.43
C ILE A 343 71.04 -15.04 15.78
N ALA A 344 71.46 -13.96 15.11
CA ALA A 344 70.53 -13.05 14.42
C ALA A 344 69.88 -13.70 13.19
N LEU A 345 70.65 -14.46 12.40
CA LEU A 345 70.17 -15.21 11.23
C LEU A 345 69.34 -16.41 11.64
N GLN A 346 69.69 -17.10 12.73
CA GLN A 346 68.85 -18.16 13.31
C GLN A 346 67.46 -17.63 13.68
N LYS A 347 67.39 -16.46 14.32
CA LYS A 347 66.13 -15.81 14.69
C LYS A 347 65.31 -15.39 13.45
N SER A 348 65.97 -14.83 12.43
CA SER A 348 65.32 -14.47 11.17
C SER A 348 64.82 -15.70 10.42
N PHE A 349 65.59 -16.78 10.38
CA PHE A 349 65.22 -18.06 9.78
C PHE A 349 64.03 -18.70 10.51
N LEU A 350 64.03 -18.70 11.85
CA LEU A 350 62.88 -19.13 12.65
C LEU A 350 61.62 -18.33 12.31
N ASN A 351 61.72 -17.00 12.32
CA ASN A 351 60.59 -16.13 12.01
C ASN A 351 60.06 -16.35 10.58
N LEU A 352 60.96 -16.56 9.62
CA LEU A 352 60.61 -16.79 8.23
C LEU A 352 60.00 -18.18 8.03
N SER A 353 60.56 -19.21 8.67
CA SER A 353 60.01 -20.57 8.68
C SER A 353 58.60 -20.59 9.30
N ILE A 354 58.41 -19.91 10.43
CA ILE A 354 57.10 -19.75 11.06
C ILE A 354 56.12 -19.03 10.11
N SER A 355 56.57 -17.99 9.41
CA SER A 355 55.73 -17.23 8.46
C SER A 355 55.34 -18.07 7.24
N VAL A 356 56.26 -18.89 6.75
CA VAL A 356 56.04 -19.82 5.64
C VAL A 356 55.06 -20.92 6.05
N GLU A 357 55.25 -21.55 7.21
CA GLU A 357 54.31 -22.55 7.75
C GLU A 357 52.90 -21.96 7.98
N LYS A 358 52.82 -20.73 8.50
CA LYS A 358 51.54 -19.99 8.59
C LYS A 358 50.88 -19.82 7.22
N CYS A 359 51.66 -19.50 6.18
CA CYS A 359 51.12 -19.38 4.82
C CYS A 359 50.60 -20.72 4.28
N PHE A 360 51.31 -21.83 4.51
CA PHE A 360 50.80 -23.15 4.14
C PHE A 360 49.51 -23.49 4.84
N HIS A 361 49.44 -23.28 6.15
CA HIS A 361 48.23 -23.53 6.92
C HIS A 361 47.04 -22.74 6.35
N ILE A 362 47.23 -21.47 5.94
CA ILE A 362 46.21 -20.63 5.32
C ILE A 362 45.78 -21.19 3.95
N ILE A 363 46.73 -21.61 3.12
CA ILE A 363 46.46 -22.15 1.78
C ILE A 363 45.72 -23.48 1.86
N TYR A 364 46.19 -24.41 2.69
CA TYR A 364 45.56 -25.72 2.86
C TYR A 364 44.17 -25.60 3.49
N ALA A 365 44.00 -24.77 4.52
CA ALA A 365 42.68 -24.52 5.09
C ALA A 365 41.71 -23.91 4.07
N SER A 366 42.20 -23.03 3.19
CA SER A 366 41.39 -22.44 2.11
C SER A 366 41.04 -23.48 1.03
N HIS A 367 42.00 -24.32 0.66
CA HIS A 367 41.81 -25.41 -0.30
C HIS A 367 40.80 -26.44 0.20
N ASP A 368 40.93 -26.87 1.45
CA ASP A 368 40.06 -27.89 2.05
C ASP A 368 38.65 -27.35 2.21
N PHE A 369 38.50 -26.07 2.56
CA PHE A 369 37.22 -25.37 2.55
C PHE A 369 36.56 -25.31 1.16
N LEU A 370 37.31 -24.96 0.11
CA LEU A 370 36.79 -24.96 -1.25
C LEU A 370 36.45 -26.36 -1.75
N SER A 371 37.27 -27.35 -1.40
CA SER A 371 37.02 -28.75 -1.72
C SER A 371 35.73 -29.22 -1.05
N ALA A 372 35.54 -28.93 0.23
CA ALA A 372 34.32 -29.27 0.98
C ALA A 372 33.04 -28.64 0.39
N LEU A 373 33.13 -27.42 -0.15
CA LEU A 373 32.02 -26.79 -0.86
C LEU A 373 31.67 -27.52 -2.17
N ASN A 374 32.68 -28.00 -2.89
CA ASN A 374 32.53 -28.75 -4.14
C ASN A 374 32.14 -30.23 -3.92
N LEU A 375 32.31 -30.77 -2.70
CA LEU A 375 31.97 -32.16 -2.37
C LEU A 375 30.47 -32.49 -2.56
N LYS A 376 29.58 -31.49 -2.61
CA LYS A 376 28.16 -31.69 -2.97
C LYS A 376 27.96 -32.30 -4.37
N SER A 377 28.99 -32.27 -5.22
CA SER A 377 28.98 -32.82 -6.59
C SER A 377 29.95 -33.98 -6.82
N SER A 378 30.67 -34.47 -5.81
CA SER A 378 31.65 -35.55 -5.96
C SER A 378 31.33 -36.78 -5.11
N VAL A 379 31.86 -37.93 -5.52
CA VAL A 379 31.74 -39.20 -4.80
C VAL A 379 32.56 -39.15 -3.50
N ILE A 380 31.90 -39.34 -2.37
CA ILE A 380 32.55 -39.50 -1.05
C ILE A 380 33.04 -40.94 -0.94
N ASN A 381 34.29 -41.15 -0.54
CA ASN A 381 34.85 -42.49 -0.44
C ASN A 381 34.69 -43.02 0.99
N PHE A 382 33.52 -43.58 1.28
CA PHE A 382 33.27 -44.20 2.57
C PHE A 382 34.12 -45.47 2.72
N SER A 383 35.05 -45.46 3.67
CA SER A 383 35.73 -46.64 4.19
C SER A 383 35.13 -47.07 5.52
N ASN A 384 35.33 -48.33 5.90
CA ASN A 384 35.00 -48.82 7.23
C ASN A 384 36.26 -48.73 8.10
N ILE A 385 36.19 -47.94 9.16
CA ILE A 385 37.14 -47.93 10.26
C ILE A 385 36.68 -49.01 11.24
N ASP A 386 37.49 -50.04 11.47
CA ASP A 386 37.10 -51.18 12.32
C ASP A 386 37.13 -50.84 13.82
N SER A 387 38.07 -49.99 14.24
CA SER A 387 38.25 -49.51 15.61
C SER A 387 38.57 -48.02 15.57
N ILE A 388 37.68 -47.20 16.13
CA ILE A 388 37.90 -45.75 16.20
C ILE A 388 39.01 -45.42 17.19
N GLU A 389 39.19 -46.24 18.22
CA GLU A 389 40.26 -46.09 19.20
C GLU A 389 41.64 -46.16 18.53
N LYS A 390 41.88 -47.22 17.74
CA LYS A 390 43.13 -47.38 16.98
C LYS A 390 43.32 -46.27 15.98
N PHE A 391 42.27 -45.93 15.23
CA PHE A 391 42.32 -44.85 14.24
C PHE A 391 42.76 -43.52 14.87
N ILE A 392 42.25 -43.17 16.05
CA ILE A 392 42.63 -41.93 16.73
C ILE A 392 44.07 -42.00 17.24
N GLN A 393 44.48 -43.11 17.84
CA GLN A 393 45.85 -43.30 18.36
C GLN A 393 46.91 -43.29 17.23
N GLU A 394 46.56 -43.74 16.02
CA GLU A 394 47.47 -43.76 14.87
C GLU A 394 47.59 -42.39 14.17
N ASN A 395 46.58 -41.53 14.29
CA ASN A 395 46.51 -40.26 13.54
C ASN A 395 46.74 -39.00 14.40
N PHE A 396 46.72 -39.11 15.72
CA PHE A 396 46.87 -37.98 16.64
C PHE A 396 47.84 -38.29 17.78
N ASP A 397 48.74 -37.35 18.04
CA ASP A 397 49.70 -37.44 19.14
C ASP A 397 49.13 -36.78 20.42
N PHE A 398 49.29 -37.47 21.54
CA PHE A 398 48.83 -37.03 22.87
C PHE A 398 49.99 -36.74 23.83
N GLU A 399 51.13 -36.29 23.31
CA GLU A 399 52.34 -36.01 24.11
C GLU A 399 52.23 -34.74 24.97
N ASP A 400 51.27 -33.84 24.68
CA ASP A 400 51.02 -32.65 25.50
C ASP A 400 50.24 -33.02 26.76
N ASN A 401 50.78 -32.70 27.95
CA ASN A 401 50.12 -32.93 29.24
C ASN A 401 48.73 -32.29 29.36
N ASN A 402 48.40 -31.32 28.49
CA ASN A 402 47.10 -30.66 28.44
C ASN A 402 46.11 -31.28 27.43
N PHE A 403 46.49 -32.34 26.72
CA PHE A 403 45.65 -33.00 25.73
C PHE A 403 45.59 -34.51 25.97
N SER A 404 44.42 -35.02 26.35
CA SER A 404 44.22 -36.44 26.64
C SER A 404 43.20 -37.09 25.71
N PHE A 405 43.38 -38.40 25.52
CA PHE A 405 42.43 -39.25 24.81
C PHE A 405 41.65 -40.11 25.81
N GLU A 406 40.33 -40.12 25.70
CA GLU A 406 39.43 -40.96 26.50
C GLU A 406 38.56 -41.84 25.59
N CYS A 407 38.82 -43.15 25.58
CA CYS A 407 37.94 -44.13 24.95
C CYS A 407 36.99 -44.72 26.01
N LEU A 408 35.71 -44.33 25.99
CA LEU A 408 34.70 -44.92 26.87
C LEU A 408 34.13 -46.22 26.27
N GLU A 409 33.93 -46.23 24.96
CA GLU A 409 33.44 -47.40 24.22
C GLU A 409 33.93 -47.32 22.77
N ASP A 410 34.69 -48.33 22.32
CA ASP A 410 35.20 -48.43 20.96
C ASP A 410 34.10 -48.89 19.98
N PHE A 411 34.18 -48.45 18.72
CA PHE A 411 33.19 -48.76 17.70
C PHE A 411 33.77 -48.75 16.29
N ASN A 412 33.13 -49.51 15.39
CA ASN A 412 33.36 -49.37 13.97
C ASN A 412 32.69 -48.10 13.42
N LEU A 413 33.23 -47.50 12.36
CA LEU A 413 32.66 -46.28 11.78
C LEU A 413 32.80 -46.31 10.26
N ARG A 414 31.68 -46.15 9.54
CA ARG A 414 31.69 -45.97 8.09
C ARG A 414 31.72 -44.49 7.76
N THR A 415 32.86 -43.98 7.30
CA THR A 415 33.09 -42.56 7.04
C THR A 415 34.20 -42.39 5.99
N ASP A 416 34.42 -41.17 5.51
CA ASP A 416 35.64 -40.84 4.76
C ASP A 416 36.73 -40.43 5.77
N GLU A 417 37.78 -41.26 5.89
CA GLU A 417 38.88 -41.09 6.83
C GLU A 417 39.58 -39.73 6.68
N LYS A 418 39.82 -39.31 5.44
CA LYS A 418 40.53 -38.06 5.15
C LYS A 418 39.74 -36.87 5.69
N TRP A 419 38.44 -36.82 5.43
CA TRP A 419 37.59 -35.73 5.90
C TRP A 419 37.35 -35.77 7.40
N LEU A 420 37.32 -36.96 8.01
CA LEU A 420 37.28 -37.10 9.46
C LEU A 420 38.54 -36.51 10.11
N ILE A 421 39.74 -36.83 9.60
CA ILE A 421 41.00 -36.28 10.09
C ILE A 421 41.00 -34.75 9.99
N ILE A 422 40.55 -34.20 8.86
CA ILE A 422 40.44 -32.75 8.66
C ILE A 422 39.49 -32.12 9.69
N CYS A 423 38.34 -32.74 9.94
CA CYS A 423 37.38 -32.25 10.93
C CYS A 423 37.99 -32.23 12.35
N LEU A 424 38.59 -33.35 12.77
CA LEU A 424 39.17 -33.49 14.10
C LEU A 424 40.34 -32.52 14.30
N ASN A 425 41.26 -32.41 13.34
CA ASN A 425 42.36 -31.43 13.40
C ASN A 425 41.82 -30.01 13.57
N ASN A 426 40.78 -29.61 12.84
CA ASN A 426 40.20 -28.27 12.99
C ASN A 426 39.56 -28.04 14.36
N LEU A 427 38.93 -29.06 14.94
CA LEU A 427 38.33 -28.96 16.29
C LEU A 427 39.41 -28.92 17.38
N ILE A 428 40.43 -29.77 17.28
CA ILE A 428 41.57 -29.81 18.20
C ILE A 428 42.35 -28.50 18.15
N ASP A 429 42.70 -28.01 16.95
CA ASP A 429 43.36 -26.71 16.76
C ASP A 429 42.56 -25.56 17.37
N ASN A 430 41.23 -25.59 17.24
CA ASN A 430 40.38 -24.57 17.83
C ASN A 430 40.40 -24.66 19.36
N ALA A 431 40.41 -25.87 19.94
CA ALA A 431 40.53 -26.06 21.38
C ALA A 431 41.86 -25.52 21.93
N PHE A 432 42.98 -25.73 21.23
CA PHE A 432 44.28 -25.17 21.61
C PHE A 432 44.37 -23.65 21.45
N LYS A 433 43.82 -23.09 20.35
CA LYS A 433 43.92 -21.66 20.02
C LYS A 433 42.93 -20.80 20.81
N TYR A 434 41.72 -21.30 21.04
CA TYR A 434 40.60 -20.52 21.58
C TYR A 434 39.97 -21.10 22.84
N GLY A 435 40.20 -22.38 23.12
CA GLY A 435 39.67 -23.08 24.29
C GLY A 435 40.54 -22.88 25.54
N LYS A 436 40.28 -23.70 26.55
CA LYS A 436 41.06 -23.72 27.79
C LYS A 436 41.40 -25.15 28.19
N ALA A 437 42.66 -25.39 28.55
CA ALA A 437 43.11 -26.70 29.02
C ALA A 437 42.42 -27.11 30.35
N PRO A 438 42.30 -28.43 30.63
CA PRO A 438 42.67 -29.55 29.75
C PRO A 438 41.71 -29.72 28.56
N ILE A 439 42.25 -30.19 27.44
CA ILE A 439 41.52 -30.57 26.23
C ILE A 439 41.39 -32.09 26.21
N ILE A 440 40.19 -32.60 25.96
CA ILE A 440 39.91 -34.04 25.96
C ILE A 440 39.29 -34.41 24.62
N LEU A 441 39.92 -35.36 23.91
CA LEU A 441 39.28 -36.06 22.79
C LEU A 441 38.62 -37.32 23.35
N ARG A 442 37.29 -37.37 23.32
CA ARG A 442 36.51 -38.49 23.86
C ARG A 442 35.74 -39.22 22.77
N VAL A 443 35.75 -40.54 22.79
CA VAL A 443 34.85 -41.37 21.99
C VAL A 443 33.92 -42.20 22.87
N GLU A 444 32.64 -42.24 22.51
CA GLU A 444 31.60 -42.97 23.25
C GLU A 444 30.46 -43.44 22.32
N ILE A 445 29.73 -44.46 22.75
CA ILE A 445 28.40 -44.78 22.21
C ILE A 445 27.34 -44.34 23.21
N LYS A 446 26.42 -43.48 22.79
CA LYS A 446 25.34 -43.00 23.66
C LYS A 446 24.01 -43.07 22.95
N ARG A 447 23.02 -43.77 23.54
CA ARG A 447 21.67 -43.95 22.97
C ARG A 447 21.71 -44.44 21.50
N LYS A 448 22.58 -45.41 21.21
CA LYS A 448 22.84 -45.95 19.86
C LYS A 448 23.46 -44.97 18.84
N GLN A 449 23.97 -43.83 19.31
CA GLN A 449 24.72 -42.88 18.49
C GLN A 449 26.22 -43.05 18.76
N LYS A 450 27.01 -43.06 17.70
CA LYS A 450 28.48 -43.06 17.79
C LYS A 450 28.95 -41.61 17.86
N ILE A 451 29.68 -41.25 18.90
CA ILE A 451 30.01 -39.85 19.22
C ILE A 451 31.51 -39.70 19.37
N ILE A 452 32.06 -38.70 18.70
CA ILE A 452 33.41 -38.20 18.92
C ILE A 452 33.30 -36.76 19.42
N SER A 453 33.87 -36.46 20.59
CA SER A 453 33.77 -35.16 21.25
C SER A 453 35.16 -34.55 21.47
N ILE A 454 35.31 -33.26 21.19
CA ILE A 454 36.44 -32.45 21.62
C ILE A 454 35.90 -31.52 22.72
N ILE A 455 36.40 -31.69 23.95
CA ILE A 455 35.97 -30.96 25.14
C ILE A 455 37.11 -30.08 25.61
N ASP A 456 36.83 -28.80 25.85
CA ASP A 456 37.76 -27.85 26.48
C ASP A 456 37.07 -27.09 27.62
N GLN A 457 37.83 -26.62 28.61
CA GLN A 457 37.32 -25.87 29.78
C GLN A 457 37.00 -24.39 29.47
N GLY A 458 36.91 -24.04 28.19
CA GLY A 458 36.49 -22.72 27.74
C GLY A 458 34.99 -22.51 27.94
N ASN A 459 34.52 -21.32 27.57
CA ASN A 459 33.13 -20.94 27.70
C ASN A 459 32.65 -20.20 26.45
N LEU A 460 31.55 -20.68 25.87
CA LEU A 460 30.91 -20.11 24.67
C LEU A 460 29.57 -19.39 24.96
N LEU A 461 29.18 -19.20 26.22
CA LEU A 461 27.87 -18.68 26.65
C LEU A 461 27.54 -17.30 26.09
N ASN A 462 28.55 -16.46 25.83
CA ASN A 462 28.36 -15.10 25.30
C ASN A 462 28.39 -15.04 23.76
N LEU A 463 28.48 -16.18 23.08
CA LEU A 463 28.64 -16.25 21.62
C LEU A 463 27.40 -16.83 20.94
N ASP A 464 27.04 -16.21 19.82
CA ASP A 464 26.01 -16.70 18.93
C ASP A 464 26.55 -17.88 18.12
N ILE A 465 26.15 -19.10 18.50
CA ILE A 465 26.61 -20.35 17.88
C ILE A 465 26.37 -20.33 16.36
N THR A 466 25.25 -19.77 15.92
CA THR A 466 24.94 -19.74 14.47
C THR A 466 25.94 -18.90 13.68
N LYS A 467 26.49 -17.84 14.29
CA LYS A 467 27.54 -17.02 13.68
C LYS A 467 28.91 -17.69 13.75
N LEU A 468 29.20 -18.46 14.80
CA LEU A 468 30.46 -19.21 14.91
C LEU A 468 30.65 -20.19 13.75
N LEU A 469 29.55 -20.71 13.20
CA LEU A 469 29.53 -21.62 12.06
C LEU A 469 29.59 -20.90 10.71
N GLU A 470 29.45 -19.57 10.66
CA GLU A 470 29.57 -18.79 9.42
C GLU A 470 31.05 -18.71 8.97
N PRO A 471 31.33 -18.87 7.67
CA PRO A 471 32.70 -18.74 7.16
C PRO A 471 33.22 -17.31 7.36
N PHE A 472 34.52 -17.20 7.67
CA PHE A 472 35.23 -15.96 8.00
C PHE A 472 34.79 -15.29 9.31
N TYR A 473 33.92 -15.91 10.09
CA TYR A 473 33.55 -15.39 11.38
C TYR A 473 34.76 -15.45 12.32
N ARG A 474 34.98 -14.36 13.06
CA ARG A 474 36.00 -14.24 14.10
C ARG A 474 35.39 -13.55 15.29
N ASN A 475 35.65 -14.06 16.47
CA ASN A 475 35.35 -13.36 17.70
C ASN A 475 36.33 -12.18 17.85
N ASP A 476 35.89 -11.04 18.39
CA ASP A 476 36.66 -9.78 18.47
C ASP A 476 37.83 -9.82 19.47
N ASN A 477 38.26 -11.01 19.90
CA ASN A 477 39.36 -11.19 20.83
C ASN A 477 40.69 -10.73 20.20
N PRO A 478 41.33 -9.66 20.73
CA PRO A 478 42.52 -9.08 20.14
C PRO A 478 43.74 -10.01 20.20
N LYS A 479 43.75 -10.98 21.14
CA LYS A 479 44.85 -11.95 21.32
C LYS A 479 45.06 -12.90 20.14
N HIS A 480 44.00 -13.21 19.37
CA HIS A 480 44.06 -14.23 18.30
C HIS A 480 43.73 -13.66 16.91
N LYS A 481 43.74 -12.32 16.77
CA LYS A 481 43.24 -11.62 15.58
C LYS A 481 44.08 -11.86 14.32
N GLN A 482 45.36 -12.24 14.48
CA GLN A 482 46.31 -12.43 13.38
C GLN A 482 46.56 -13.90 12.99
N GLU A 483 46.00 -14.88 13.69
CA GLU A 483 46.46 -16.28 13.59
C GLU A 483 45.68 -17.17 12.61
N SER A 484 44.42 -16.87 12.28
CA SER A 484 43.61 -17.75 11.42
C SER A 484 42.63 -17.00 10.53
N LEU A 485 42.22 -17.64 9.41
CA LEU A 485 41.27 -17.08 8.45
C LEU A 485 39.82 -17.03 8.97
N GLY A 486 39.47 -17.84 9.97
CA GLY A 486 38.08 -18.06 10.41
C GLY A 486 37.30 -19.08 9.55
N LEU A 487 37.99 -20.04 8.92
CA LEU A 487 37.37 -21.05 8.06
C LEU A 487 37.13 -22.40 8.76
N GLY A 488 37.89 -22.72 9.81
CA GLY A 488 37.94 -24.08 10.36
C GLY A 488 36.60 -24.62 10.86
N LEU A 489 35.88 -23.87 11.70
CA LEU A 489 34.60 -24.36 12.22
C LEU A 489 33.50 -24.43 11.14
N SER A 490 33.53 -23.51 10.17
CA SER A 490 32.63 -23.56 9.00
C SER A 490 32.94 -24.75 8.08
N LEU A 491 34.21 -25.16 8.00
CA LEU A 491 34.65 -26.36 7.29
C LEU A 491 34.10 -27.62 7.98
N VAL A 492 34.29 -27.75 9.30
CA VAL A 492 33.74 -28.87 10.09
C VAL A 492 32.22 -28.95 9.94
N HIS A 493 31.52 -27.82 10.03
CA HIS A 493 30.07 -27.78 9.85
C HIS A 493 29.64 -28.33 8.49
N ASN A 494 30.29 -27.90 7.40
CA ASN A 494 29.96 -28.37 6.06
C ASN A 494 30.33 -29.85 5.85
N LEU A 495 31.52 -30.26 6.28
CA LEU A 495 32.03 -31.63 6.14
C LEU A 495 31.25 -32.64 6.99
N SER A 496 30.84 -32.27 8.20
CA SER A 496 30.14 -33.18 9.12
C SER A 496 28.97 -33.89 8.44
N SER A 497 28.10 -33.11 7.77
CA SER A 497 26.96 -33.66 7.03
C SER A 497 27.34 -34.57 5.86
N GLN A 498 28.50 -34.33 5.23
CA GLN A 498 28.98 -35.10 4.10
C GLN A 498 29.56 -36.45 4.55
N ILE A 499 30.25 -36.49 5.69
CA ILE A 499 30.80 -37.72 6.28
C ILE A 499 29.78 -38.53 7.10
N GLY A 500 28.49 -38.19 7.02
CA GLY A 500 27.41 -38.89 7.74
C GLY A 500 27.27 -38.50 9.22
N ALA A 501 27.93 -37.42 9.65
CA ALA A 501 27.88 -36.92 11.01
C ALA A 501 26.97 -35.69 11.16
N LYS A 502 26.50 -35.46 12.38
CA LYS A 502 25.89 -34.19 12.80
C LYS A 502 26.82 -33.50 13.80
N LEU A 503 27.20 -32.25 13.50
CA LEU A 503 27.92 -31.40 14.44
C LEU A 503 26.96 -30.84 15.51
N MET A 504 27.29 -31.02 16.78
CA MET A 504 26.64 -30.35 17.92
C MET A 504 27.67 -29.56 18.73
N VAL A 505 27.24 -28.42 19.27
CA VAL A 505 28.08 -27.53 20.09
C VAL A 505 27.40 -27.28 21.42
N HIS A 506 28.10 -27.57 22.53
CA HIS A 506 27.69 -27.23 23.88
C HIS A 506 28.61 -26.13 24.43
N GLN A 507 28.06 -25.23 25.23
CA GLN A 507 28.72 -23.97 25.59
C GLN A 507 29.44 -23.98 26.93
N ASP A 508 29.14 -24.93 27.82
CA ASP A 508 29.68 -25.00 29.18
C ASP A 508 29.72 -26.45 29.72
N PRO A 509 30.90 -27.09 29.78
CA PRO A 509 32.15 -26.67 29.15
C PRO A 509 32.02 -26.66 27.61
N SER A 510 32.85 -25.87 26.93
CA SER A 510 32.93 -25.89 25.45
C SER A 510 33.12 -27.31 24.94
N THR A 511 32.12 -27.83 24.22
CA THR A 511 32.16 -29.19 23.69
C THR A 511 31.68 -29.23 22.26
N PHE A 512 32.51 -29.75 21.35
CA PHE A 512 32.16 -29.98 19.95
C PHE A 512 32.01 -31.48 19.71
N GLN A 513 30.83 -31.92 19.25
CA GLN A 513 30.52 -33.34 19.04
C GLN A 513 30.21 -33.62 17.58
N LEU A 514 30.84 -34.65 17.01
CA LEU A 514 30.44 -35.29 15.76
C LEU A 514 29.65 -36.54 16.09
N ILE A 515 28.40 -36.59 15.64
CA ILE A 515 27.43 -37.63 16.00
C ILE A 515 26.98 -38.37 14.75
N TRP A 516 27.26 -39.67 14.67
CA TRP A 516 26.69 -40.56 13.65
C TRP A 516 25.45 -41.23 14.22
N ILE A 517 24.32 -40.94 13.58
CA ILE A 517 23.05 -41.59 13.87
C ILE A 517 23.02 -42.84 13.01
N LYS A 518 22.76 -44.00 13.62
CA LYS A 518 22.62 -45.25 12.90
C LYS A 518 21.49 -45.10 11.87
N ASP A 519 21.80 -45.21 10.59
CA ASP A 519 20.80 -45.57 9.59
C ASP A 519 20.42 -47.03 9.88
N ASP A 520 19.14 -47.26 10.15
CA ASP A 520 18.57 -48.61 10.34
C ASP A 520 18.73 -49.47 9.09
#